data_AF-A0A5A9EZ37-F1
#
_entry.id   AF-A0A5A9EZ37-F1
#
_cell.length_a   1.000
_cell.length_b   1.000
_cell.length_c   1.000
_cell.angle_alpha   90.00
_cell.angle_beta   90.00
_cell.angle_gamma   90.00
#
_symmetry.space_group_name_H-M   'P 1'
#
loop_
_entity.id
_entity.type
_entity.pdbx_description
1 polymer ?
#
loop_
_entity_poly.entity_id
_entity_poly.type
_entity_poly.pdbx_seq_one_letter_code
_entity_poly.pdbx_strand_id
1 'polypeptide(L)'
;MRRGGTATESATTEKERRLGRYRLLDLIGRDGDARLHRALDGNGQTVELWTVPLARLCADAAGLERFRQMATAAARLSHPAIPAILASGEHAGTAFVATLPVEGRTLAARLDDGPLAWDEAVATLDRILDALSAAHRAGVVHGALTAAVIHHSGSAAVVGGFGRAALTALDANRRGDLEAAARLTERVLAGQEDRPAVVGLLADLRDGGAFPDVASLHLAVTGLTGASRPLAVAPARSRRWPLWAGGVVLAGGAVAAVTVLNWPSPPPTVAESPAAESAAVAPPTPAPPAAPSATPSAPPSPPAASRQPPVAAMEQALRAVPCALVTVEKTSGRLLVSGTVAGERAEAEVRETVEVLAAGWDHGFDLANADAQFCAPLGSVATALDANRGLAEPLTATVLGGPALSAGDPLVLEIRAPVRPVQLQVDYFTIDGSVVHLLPNPSDSGAALAAGASRRLGEKAGDGEPQTGRYWTIGPPFGTEMLLTIATAAPLFPTPRPEQEPAADYLAALSDALATIPDDAPAPLADARFIATGP
;
A
#
# COMPACT_ATOMS: atom_id res chain seq x y z
N MET A 1 68.70 9.40 44.04
CA MET A 1 68.83 9.87 42.64
C MET A 1 68.06 8.92 41.72
N ARG A 2 66.88 9.31 41.25
CA ARG A 2 66.19 8.67 40.11
C ARG A 2 65.80 9.76 39.12
N ARG A 3 66.15 9.52 37.87
CA ARG A 3 66.05 10.44 36.73
C ARG A 3 64.60 10.81 36.45
N GLY A 4 64.29 12.10 36.47
CA GLY A 4 63.15 12.70 35.78
C GLY A 4 63.65 13.27 34.46
N GLY A 5 63.23 12.66 33.35
CA GLY A 5 63.44 13.17 32.00
C GLY A 5 62.09 13.54 31.41
N THR A 6 61.85 14.84 31.28
CA THR A 6 60.72 15.45 30.59
C THR A 6 60.75 15.06 29.12
N ALA A 7 59.74 14.32 28.67
CA ALA A 7 59.47 14.12 27.26
C ALA A 7 58.49 15.21 26.80
N THR A 8 59.00 16.08 25.94
CA THR A 8 58.28 17.08 25.16
C THR A 8 57.11 16.44 24.42
N GLU A 9 55.88 16.85 24.73
CA GLU A 9 54.71 16.65 23.87
C GLU A 9 54.93 17.43 22.57
N SER A 10 55.39 16.73 21.54
CA SER A 10 55.30 17.21 20.16
C SER A 10 53.86 17.05 19.70
N ALA A 11 53.04 18.08 19.90
CA ALA A 11 51.74 18.23 19.27
C ALA A 11 51.94 18.34 17.75
N THR A 12 51.78 17.22 17.04
CA THR A 12 51.59 17.22 15.60
C THR A 12 50.31 17.98 15.29
N THR A 13 50.45 19.16 14.69
CA THR A 13 49.36 19.97 14.16
C THR A 13 48.66 19.17 13.04
N GLU A 14 47.59 18.44 13.37
CA GLU A 14 46.71 17.84 12.38
C GLU A 14 46.09 18.95 11.53
N LYS A 15 46.41 18.94 10.24
CA LYS A 15 45.89 19.88 9.25
C LYS A 15 44.36 19.83 9.28
N GLU A 16 43.71 20.95 9.63
CA GLU A 16 42.25 21.08 9.71
C GLU A 16 41.59 20.54 8.43
N ARG A 17 40.90 19.39 8.53
CA ARG A 17 40.27 18.75 7.37
C ARG A 17 38.95 19.47 7.07
N ARG A 18 38.80 19.97 5.86
CA ARG A 18 37.60 20.69 5.40
C ARG A 18 36.99 20.04 4.17
N LEU A 19 35.67 20.09 4.08
CA LEU A 19 34.89 19.76 2.89
C LEU A 19 33.96 20.93 2.57
N GLY A 20 34.37 21.77 1.61
CA GLY A 20 33.67 23.01 1.31
C GLY A 20 33.56 23.91 2.55
N ARG A 21 32.32 24.23 2.94
CA ARG A 21 32.02 25.03 4.14
C ARG A 21 32.09 24.27 5.45
N TYR A 22 32.23 22.95 5.42
CA TYR A 22 32.22 22.11 6.62
C TYR A 22 33.64 21.85 7.12
N ARG A 23 33.84 22.10 8.42
CA ARG A 23 35.05 21.71 9.14
C ARG A 23 34.82 20.34 9.77
N LEU A 24 35.56 19.34 9.31
CA LEU A 24 35.49 17.99 9.84
C LEU A 24 36.18 17.96 11.21
N LEU A 25 35.44 17.53 12.23
CA LEU A 25 35.95 17.26 13.56
C LEU A 25 36.26 15.76 13.64
N ASP A 26 35.45 15.01 14.39
CA ASP A 26 35.64 13.59 14.63
C ASP A 26 35.02 12.73 13.52
N LEU A 27 35.62 11.57 13.27
CA LEU A 27 34.96 10.51 12.51
C LEU A 27 34.13 9.66 13.48
N ILE A 28 32.81 9.68 13.34
CA ILE A 28 31.86 8.99 14.23
C ILE A 28 31.54 7.58 13.72
N GLY A 29 31.53 7.37 12.39
CA GLY A 29 31.14 6.09 11.82
C GLY A 29 31.67 5.84 10.41
N ARG A 30 31.67 4.56 10.02
CA ARG A 30 32.00 4.10 8.67
C ARG A 30 31.03 3.00 8.25
N ASP A 31 30.64 3.03 6.98
CA ASP A 31 29.86 1.95 6.35
C ASP A 31 30.31 1.83 4.88
N GLY A 32 31.09 0.79 4.57
CA GLY A 32 31.78 0.67 3.29
C GLY A 32 32.65 1.90 2.98
N ASP A 33 32.38 2.55 1.84
CA ASP A 33 33.03 3.79 1.42
C ASP A 33 32.44 5.06 2.08
N ALA A 34 31.27 4.94 2.73
CA ALA A 34 30.62 6.03 3.43
C ALA A 34 31.25 6.31 4.79
N ARG A 35 31.39 7.61 5.10
CA ARG A 35 31.97 8.09 6.35
C ARG A 35 31.06 9.12 6.98
N LEU A 36 30.76 8.93 8.27
CA LEU A 36 30.01 9.87 9.07
C LEU A 36 30.96 10.66 9.97
N HIS A 37 30.97 11.98 9.81
CA HIS A 37 31.76 12.89 10.60
C HIS A 37 30.89 13.77 11.49
N ARG A 38 31.40 14.10 12.68
CA ARG A 38 30.98 15.31 13.39
C ARG A 38 31.65 16.47 12.66
N ALA A 39 30.88 17.48 12.28
CA ALA A 39 31.43 18.64 11.60
C ALA A 39 30.82 19.93 12.12
N LEU A 40 31.48 21.04 11.85
CA LEU A 40 30.92 22.38 12.01
C LEU A 40 30.59 22.94 10.63
N ASP A 41 29.39 23.48 10.46
CA ASP A 41 29.01 24.19 9.25
C ASP A 41 29.70 25.57 9.14
N GLY A 42 29.37 26.32 8.09
CA GLY A 42 29.95 27.66 7.86
C GLY A 42 29.60 28.69 8.94
N ASN A 43 28.56 28.43 9.74
CA ASN A 43 28.12 29.27 10.86
C ASN A 43 28.64 28.77 12.21
N GLY A 44 29.39 27.67 12.24
CA GLY A 44 29.88 27.05 13.47
C GLY A 44 28.87 26.16 14.19
N GLN A 45 27.77 25.76 13.54
CA GLN A 45 26.80 24.83 14.10
C GLN A 45 27.26 23.38 13.90
N THR A 46 27.08 22.54 14.92
CA THR A 46 27.40 21.11 14.84
C THR A 46 26.42 20.38 13.93
N VAL A 47 26.97 19.58 13.01
CA VAL A 47 26.21 18.73 12.08
C VAL A 47 26.79 17.32 12.05
N GLU A 48 25.94 16.37 11.69
CA GLU A 48 26.35 15.03 11.26
C GLU A 48 26.52 15.04 9.74
N LEU A 49 27.75 14.81 9.27
CA LEU A 49 28.10 14.90 7.86
C LEU A 49 28.46 13.54 7.30
N TRP A 50 27.54 12.95 6.54
CA TRP A 50 27.82 11.77 5.72
C TRP A 50 28.57 12.17 4.46
N THR A 51 29.58 11.39 4.09
CA THR A 51 30.43 11.62 2.92
C THR A 51 30.75 10.33 2.20
N VAL A 52 30.74 10.34 0.87
CA VAL A 52 31.14 9.22 0.00
C VAL A 52 31.93 9.79 -1.19
N PRO A 53 33.08 9.20 -1.58
CA PRO A 53 33.75 9.59 -2.82
C PRO A 53 32.83 9.35 -4.03
N LEU A 54 32.65 10.35 -4.91
CA LEU A 54 31.72 10.21 -6.04
C LEU A 54 32.09 9.07 -6.99
N ALA A 55 33.38 8.82 -7.19
CA ALA A 55 33.84 7.70 -8.00
C ALA A 55 33.42 6.32 -7.46
N ARG A 56 33.01 6.24 -6.18
CA ARG A 56 32.44 5.02 -5.56
C ARG A 56 30.92 4.98 -5.63
N LEU A 57 30.27 6.14 -5.73
CA LEU A 57 28.82 6.26 -5.76
C LEU A 57 28.25 6.23 -7.19
N CYS A 58 28.98 6.78 -8.15
CA CYS A 58 28.51 6.99 -9.52
C CYS A 58 29.55 6.41 -10.49
N ALA A 59 29.20 5.31 -11.16
CA ALA A 59 30.02 4.74 -12.23
C ALA A 59 29.88 5.53 -13.55
N ASP A 60 28.77 6.26 -13.71
CA ASP A 60 28.38 7.01 -14.90
C ASP A 60 27.54 8.26 -14.56
N ALA A 61 27.17 9.02 -15.60
CA ALA A 61 26.32 10.21 -15.45
C ALA A 61 24.92 9.89 -14.91
N ALA A 62 24.39 8.69 -15.18
CA ALA A 62 23.09 8.25 -14.69
C ALA A 62 23.12 8.02 -13.16
N GLY A 63 24.20 7.47 -12.61
CA GLY A 63 24.40 7.31 -11.17
C GLY A 63 24.46 8.63 -10.42
N LEU A 64 25.07 9.66 -11.05
CA LEU A 64 25.12 11.00 -10.48
C LEU A 64 23.74 11.66 -10.43
N GLU A 65 22.93 11.47 -11.47
CA GLU A 65 21.58 12.00 -11.51
C GLU A 65 20.66 11.30 -10.51
N ARG A 66 20.77 9.96 -10.36
CA ARG A 66 20.08 9.22 -9.29
C ARG A 66 20.44 9.75 -7.90
N PHE A 67 21.73 9.98 -7.63
CA PHE A 67 22.17 10.59 -6.37
C PHE A 67 21.51 11.95 -6.13
N ARG A 68 21.46 12.83 -7.13
CA ARG A 68 20.82 14.16 -7.01
C ARG A 68 19.32 14.07 -6.77
N GLN A 69 18.62 13.17 -7.46
CA GLN A 69 17.19 12.94 -7.27
C GLN A 69 16.89 12.49 -5.84
N MET A 70 17.71 11.59 -5.30
CA MET A 70 17.54 11.10 -3.93
C MET A 70 17.93 12.11 -2.87
N ALA A 71 19.01 12.86 -3.09
CA ALA A 71 19.36 13.98 -2.24
C ALA A 71 18.23 15.03 -2.20
N THR A 72 17.50 15.20 -3.29
CA THR A 72 16.31 16.08 -3.39
C THR A 72 15.10 15.49 -2.66
N ALA A 73 14.82 14.20 -2.84
CA ALA A 73 13.75 13.49 -2.15
C ALA A 73 13.94 13.52 -0.63
N ALA A 74 15.17 13.24 -0.18
CA ALA A 74 15.55 13.26 1.23
C ALA A 74 15.49 14.67 1.83
N ALA A 75 15.80 15.72 1.06
CA ALA A 75 15.66 17.11 1.52
C ALA A 75 14.20 17.54 1.75
N ARG A 76 13.23 16.86 1.12
CA ARG A 76 11.78 17.08 1.35
C ARG A 76 11.24 16.30 2.55
N LEU A 77 12.04 15.39 3.12
CA LEU A 77 11.63 14.56 4.24
C LEU A 77 11.56 15.40 5.52
N SER A 78 10.35 15.60 6.01
CA SER A 78 10.09 16.30 7.27
C SER A 78 9.19 15.46 8.15
N HIS A 79 9.75 14.96 9.25
CA HIS A 79 9.04 14.11 10.20
C HIS A 79 9.66 14.24 11.60
N PRO A 80 8.88 14.31 12.69
CA PRO A 80 9.42 14.50 14.04
C PRO A 80 10.35 13.37 14.52
N ALA A 81 10.21 12.16 13.96
CA ALA A 81 11.07 11.02 14.25
C ALA A 81 12.23 10.85 13.24
N ILE A 82 12.49 11.85 12.38
CA ILE A 82 13.58 11.83 11.39
C ILE A 82 14.42 13.11 11.56
N PRO A 83 15.76 13.01 11.67
CA PRO A 83 16.62 14.18 11.75
C PRO A 83 16.50 15.02 10.48
N ALA A 84 16.39 16.35 10.65
CA ALA A 84 16.29 17.24 9.51
C ALA A 84 17.56 17.17 8.66
N ILE A 85 17.39 17.05 7.33
CA ILE A 85 18.47 17.18 6.37
C ILE A 85 18.70 18.67 6.13
N LEU A 86 19.88 19.13 6.52
CA LEU A 86 20.25 20.55 6.45
C LEU A 86 20.78 20.93 5.07
N ALA A 87 21.51 20.02 4.43
CA ALA A 87 22.06 20.22 3.09
C ALA A 87 22.54 18.90 2.50
N SER A 88 22.62 18.85 1.17
CA SER A 88 23.23 17.77 0.42
C SER A 88 23.93 18.35 -0.82
N GLY A 89 24.91 17.64 -1.36
CA GLY A 89 25.61 18.09 -2.56
C GLY A 89 26.94 17.39 -2.80
N GLU A 90 27.77 18.02 -3.62
CA GLU A 90 29.10 17.54 -3.99
C GLU A 90 30.13 18.63 -3.73
N HIS A 91 31.31 18.23 -3.24
CA HIS A 91 32.47 19.10 -3.18
C HIS A 91 33.76 18.31 -3.40
N ALA A 92 34.61 18.78 -4.32
CA ALA A 92 35.92 18.19 -4.61
C ALA A 92 35.88 16.67 -4.84
N GLY A 93 34.91 16.18 -5.63
CA GLY A 93 34.75 14.76 -5.92
C GLY A 93 34.23 13.91 -4.74
N THR A 94 33.70 14.55 -3.70
CA THR A 94 33.03 13.89 -2.57
C THR A 94 31.57 14.33 -2.47
N ALA A 95 30.64 13.37 -2.53
CA ALA A 95 29.24 13.59 -2.24
C ALA A 95 29.06 13.70 -0.72
N PHE A 96 28.17 14.60 -0.27
CA PHE A 96 27.88 14.78 1.15
C PHE A 96 26.40 15.01 1.44
N VAL A 97 25.99 14.64 2.64
CA VAL A 97 24.70 14.97 3.23
C VAL A 97 24.91 15.37 4.68
N ALA A 98 24.44 16.55 5.05
CA ALA A 98 24.50 17.11 6.39
C ALA A 98 23.13 17.01 7.06
N THR A 99 23.08 16.43 8.25
CA THR A 99 21.87 16.31 9.07
C THR A 99 22.06 16.99 10.42
N LEU A 100 20.95 17.33 11.07
CA LEU A 100 21.01 17.68 12.49
C LEU A 100 21.55 16.48 13.30
N PRO A 101 22.45 16.72 14.27
CA PRO A 101 22.91 15.67 15.16
C PRO A 101 21.75 15.21 16.05
N VAL A 102 21.72 13.92 16.34
CA VAL A 102 20.69 13.34 17.22
C VAL A 102 21.26 13.16 18.62
N GLU A 103 20.65 13.83 19.58
CA GLU A 103 21.01 13.72 20.99
C GLU A 103 20.42 12.43 21.61
N GLY A 104 21.12 11.86 22.59
CA GLY A 104 20.65 10.68 23.33
C GLY A 104 21.36 9.37 23.00
N ARG A 105 21.10 8.35 23.81
CA ARG A 105 21.68 7.00 23.64
C ARG A 105 21.01 6.27 22.48
N THR A 106 21.73 5.36 21.85
CA THR A 106 21.14 4.49 20.81
C THR A 106 20.20 3.47 21.45
N LEU A 107 19.20 3.04 20.70
CA LEU A 107 18.29 1.96 21.10
C LEU A 107 19.07 0.66 21.35
N ALA A 108 20.16 0.42 20.60
CA ALA A 108 21.03 -0.73 20.83
C ALA A 108 21.62 -0.70 22.25
N ALA A 109 22.26 0.41 22.63
CA ALA A 109 22.83 0.56 23.96
C ALA A 109 21.76 0.52 25.06
N ARG A 110 20.54 0.99 24.79
CA ARG A 110 19.42 0.90 25.73
C ARG A 110 18.94 -0.55 25.92
N LEU A 111 18.91 -1.35 24.87
CA LEU A 111 18.48 -2.76 24.94
C LEU A 111 19.52 -3.63 25.66
N ASP A 112 20.79 -3.23 25.70
CA ASP A 112 21.83 -3.89 26.50
C ASP A 112 21.56 -3.82 28.01
N ASP A 113 20.86 -2.77 28.48
CA ASP A 113 20.45 -2.62 29.88
C ASP A 113 19.28 -3.57 30.26
N GLY A 114 18.67 -4.24 29.29
CA GLY A 114 17.52 -5.13 29.46
C GLY A 114 16.29 -4.70 28.65
N PRO A 115 15.23 -5.54 28.63
CA PRO A 115 14.04 -5.31 27.81
C PRO A 115 13.35 -3.98 28.16
N LEU A 116 12.73 -3.36 27.17
CA LEU A 116 11.94 -2.14 27.38
C LEU A 116 10.67 -2.47 28.17
N ALA A 117 10.18 -1.49 28.94
CA ALA A 117 8.84 -1.59 29.50
C ALA A 117 7.81 -1.63 28.36
N TRP A 118 6.67 -2.28 28.56
CA TRP A 118 5.66 -2.48 27.51
C TRP A 118 5.28 -1.19 26.76
N ASP A 119 4.87 -0.16 27.50
CA ASP A 119 4.45 1.11 26.90
C ASP A 119 5.61 1.82 26.17
N GLU A 120 6.83 1.65 26.65
CA GLU A 120 8.05 2.18 26.02
C GLU A 120 8.38 1.42 24.72
N ALA A 121 8.22 0.09 24.73
CA ALA A 121 8.45 -0.78 23.58
C ALA A 121 7.50 -0.46 22.43
N VAL A 122 6.20 -0.41 22.72
CA VAL A 122 5.17 -0.15 21.69
C VAL A 122 5.32 1.27 21.14
N ALA A 123 5.48 2.28 22.00
CA ALA A 123 5.68 3.66 21.55
C ALA A 123 6.97 3.84 20.72
N THR A 124 8.02 3.10 21.04
CA THR A 124 9.27 3.10 20.27
C THR A 124 9.06 2.52 18.89
N LEU A 125 8.37 1.38 18.78
CA LEU A 125 8.10 0.73 17.50
C LEU A 125 7.19 1.56 16.59
N ASP A 126 6.11 2.12 17.16
CA ASP A 126 5.19 3.05 16.50
C ASP A 126 5.96 4.20 15.84
N ARG A 127 6.82 4.89 16.60
CA ARG A 127 7.68 5.99 16.12
C ARG A 127 8.62 5.58 14.98
N ILE A 128 9.22 4.39 15.07
CA ILE A 128 10.16 3.90 14.06
C ILE A 128 9.43 3.61 12.76
N LEU A 129 8.27 2.96 12.84
CA LEU A 129 7.47 2.58 11.68
C LEU A 129 6.85 3.82 11.03
N ASP A 130 6.37 4.79 11.81
CA ASP A 130 5.93 6.11 11.30
C ASP A 130 7.03 6.83 10.50
N ALA A 131 8.27 6.82 11.01
CA ALA A 131 9.42 7.40 10.31
C ALA A 131 9.71 6.70 8.98
N LEU A 132 9.67 5.36 8.95
CA LEU A 132 9.86 4.59 7.73
C LEU A 132 8.73 4.83 6.73
N SER A 133 7.48 4.85 7.17
CA SER A 133 6.33 5.17 6.32
C SER A 133 6.46 6.58 5.72
N ALA A 134 6.88 7.57 6.51
CA ALA A 134 7.12 8.93 6.01
C ALA A 134 8.24 8.96 4.96
N ALA A 135 9.34 8.23 5.17
CA ALA A 135 10.42 8.12 4.20
C ALA A 135 9.97 7.43 2.91
N HIS A 136 9.25 6.30 3.01
CA HIS A 136 8.77 5.55 1.85
C HIS A 136 7.79 6.35 1.00
N ARG A 137 6.90 7.13 1.62
CA ARG A 137 6.01 8.09 0.92
C ARG A 137 6.79 9.20 0.21
N ALA A 138 7.92 9.61 0.75
CA ALA A 138 8.82 10.57 0.12
C ALA A 138 9.72 9.94 -0.97
N GLY A 139 9.57 8.65 -1.25
CA GLY A 139 10.43 7.92 -2.20
C GLY A 139 11.82 7.58 -1.66
N VAL A 140 12.03 7.67 -0.35
CA VAL A 140 13.32 7.38 0.31
C VAL A 140 13.23 6.03 1.00
N VAL A 141 14.13 5.11 0.63
CA VAL A 141 14.34 3.82 1.32
C VAL A 141 15.54 3.98 2.26
N HIS A 142 15.42 3.56 3.52
CA HIS A 142 16.48 3.73 4.52
C HIS A 142 17.69 2.81 4.25
N GLY A 143 17.43 1.55 3.90
CA GLY A 143 18.40 0.57 3.39
C GLY A 143 19.47 0.09 4.39
N ALA A 144 19.30 0.33 5.69
CA ALA A 144 20.12 -0.28 6.78
C ALA A 144 19.56 0.10 8.16
N LEU A 145 18.27 -0.11 8.34
CA LEU A 145 17.64 0.13 9.64
C LEU A 145 18.20 -0.87 10.68
N THR A 146 18.64 -0.36 11.82
CA THR A 146 19.10 -1.16 12.98
C THR A 146 18.86 -0.37 14.28
N ALA A 147 18.91 -1.01 15.46
CA ALA A 147 18.84 -0.23 16.71
C ALA A 147 20.06 0.67 16.95
N ALA A 148 21.17 0.46 16.25
CA ALA A 148 22.35 1.31 16.40
C ALA A 148 22.16 2.69 15.75
N VAL A 149 21.28 2.79 14.75
CA VAL A 149 20.96 4.06 14.06
C VAL A 149 19.74 4.77 14.65
N ILE A 150 19.08 4.18 15.65
CA ILE A 150 17.92 4.75 16.32
C ILE A 150 18.38 5.34 17.64
N HIS A 151 18.11 6.62 17.85
CA HIS A 151 18.33 7.26 19.14
C HIS A 151 17.04 7.23 19.93
N HIS A 152 17.18 6.91 21.21
CA HIS A 152 16.05 6.61 22.09
C HIS A 152 16.19 7.40 23.41
N SER A 153 15.10 8.05 23.79
CA SER A 153 14.96 8.79 25.05
C SER A 153 13.54 8.61 25.61
N GLY A 154 13.36 7.61 26.47
CA GLY A 154 12.03 7.19 26.92
C GLY A 154 11.12 6.84 25.73
N SER A 155 9.89 7.36 25.68
CA SER A 155 8.98 7.11 24.55
C SER A 155 9.32 7.88 23.26
N ALA A 156 10.44 8.60 23.21
CA ALA A 156 10.89 9.29 22.02
C ALA A 156 11.97 8.49 21.29
N ALA A 157 11.65 8.04 20.07
CA ALA A 157 12.62 7.48 19.13
C ALA A 157 12.83 8.42 17.93
N VAL A 158 14.07 8.55 17.50
CA VAL A 158 14.49 9.28 16.29
C VAL A 158 15.35 8.34 15.44
N VAL A 159 14.94 8.13 14.20
CA VAL A 159 15.62 7.24 13.25
C VAL A 159 16.67 8.05 12.47
N GLY A 160 17.94 7.87 12.84
CA GLY A 160 19.08 8.45 12.13
C GLY A 160 19.43 7.70 10.85
N GLY A 161 20.57 8.01 10.23
CA GLY A 161 21.07 7.24 9.08
C GLY A 161 20.46 7.57 7.71
N PHE A 162 19.44 8.44 7.62
CA PHE A 162 18.89 8.89 6.33
C PHE A 162 19.88 9.68 5.46
N GLY A 163 20.90 10.30 6.06
CA GLY A 163 21.99 10.92 5.30
C GLY A 163 22.79 9.89 4.47
N ARG A 164 22.97 8.67 5.01
CA ARG A 164 23.57 7.54 4.30
C ARG A 164 22.63 6.98 3.24
N ALA A 165 21.34 6.86 3.55
CA ALA A 165 20.32 6.38 2.60
C ALA A 165 20.31 7.22 1.31
N ALA A 166 20.44 8.54 1.44
CA ALA A 166 20.56 9.45 0.31
C ALA A 166 21.87 9.29 -0.50
N LEU A 167 22.85 8.52 0.02
CA LEU A 167 24.20 8.35 -0.52
C LEU A 167 24.54 6.90 -0.92
N THR A 168 23.65 5.90 -0.81
CA THR A 168 24.01 4.47 -1.03
C THR A 168 23.02 3.66 -1.89
N ALA A 169 22.12 4.30 -2.61
CA ALA A 169 20.92 3.64 -3.12
C ALA A 169 21.03 2.99 -4.51
N LEU A 170 22.12 2.26 -4.76
CA LEU A 170 22.17 1.38 -5.93
C LEU A 170 21.56 0.00 -5.66
N ASP A 171 21.42 -0.42 -4.39
CA ASP A 171 20.95 -1.78 -4.03
C ASP A 171 19.81 -1.84 -2.98
N ALA A 172 19.33 -0.70 -2.46
CA ALA A 172 18.34 -0.67 -1.38
C ALA A 172 16.90 -0.71 -1.92
N ASN A 173 16.08 -1.64 -1.43
CA ASN A 173 14.65 -1.74 -1.76
C ASN A 173 13.78 -1.75 -0.49
N ARG A 174 12.48 -1.43 -0.65
CA ARG A 174 11.52 -1.36 0.48
C ARG A 174 11.38 -2.67 1.25
N ARG A 175 11.59 -3.82 0.59
CA ARG A 175 11.56 -5.15 1.23
C ARG A 175 12.69 -5.30 2.25
N GLY A 176 13.88 -4.77 1.97
CA GLY A 176 15.00 -4.77 2.92
C GLY A 176 14.73 -3.93 4.18
N ASP A 177 14.04 -2.79 4.04
CA ASP A 177 13.60 -1.99 5.20
C ASP A 177 12.56 -2.73 6.05
N LEU A 178 11.62 -3.40 5.40
CA LEU A 178 10.59 -4.21 6.07
C LEU A 178 11.21 -5.37 6.86
N GLU A 179 12.12 -6.13 6.26
CA GLU A 179 12.82 -7.21 6.96
C GLU A 179 13.63 -6.70 8.15
N ALA A 180 14.24 -5.52 8.01
CA ALA A 180 14.97 -4.88 9.10
C ALA A 180 14.03 -4.40 10.22
N ALA A 181 12.86 -3.87 9.88
CA ALA A 181 11.82 -3.47 10.83
C ALA A 181 11.22 -4.67 11.56
N ALA A 182 11.02 -5.79 10.88
CA ALA A 182 10.58 -7.05 11.48
C ALA A 182 11.58 -7.55 12.54
N ARG A 183 12.86 -7.69 12.18
CA ARG A 183 13.92 -8.08 13.13
C ARG A 183 14.05 -7.12 14.31
N LEU A 184 13.84 -5.83 14.06
CA LEU A 184 13.87 -4.83 15.12
C LEU A 184 12.68 -4.97 16.07
N THR A 185 11.49 -5.25 15.53
CA THR A 185 10.27 -5.52 16.29
C THR A 185 10.46 -6.72 17.21
N GLU A 186 11.01 -7.82 16.71
CA GLU A 186 11.32 -8.99 17.54
C GLU A 186 12.27 -8.65 18.70
N ARG A 187 13.30 -7.85 18.45
CA ARG A 187 14.27 -7.47 19.49
C ARG A 187 13.71 -6.51 20.52
N VAL A 188 12.85 -5.57 20.11
CA VAL A 188 12.24 -4.59 21.02
C VAL A 188 11.17 -5.24 21.90
N LEU A 189 10.44 -6.22 21.37
CA LEU A 189 9.43 -6.99 22.11
C LEU A 189 9.99 -8.19 22.87
N ALA A 190 11.30 -8.41 22.84
CA ALA A 190 11.94 -9.49 23.59
C ALA A 190 11.61 -9.38 25.09
N GLY A 191 11.21 -10.49 25.70
CA GLY A 191 10.76 -10.53 27.10
C GLY A 191 9.28 -10.18 27.32
N GLN A 192 8.49 -9.99 26.27
CA GLN A 192 7.04 -9.73 26.32
C GLN A 192 6.21 -10.91 25.78
N GLU A 193 6.79 -12.11 25.68
CA GLU A 193 6.19 -13.31 25.08
C GLU A 193 5.02 -13.90 25.89
N ASP A 194 4.76 -13.38 27.09
CA ASP A 194 3.61 -13.74 27.92
C ASP A 194 2.31 -13.08 27.43
N ARG A 195 2.39 -12.07 26.56
CA ARG A 195 1.22 -11.39 25.99
C ARG A 195 0.72 -12.10 24.72
N PRO A 196 -0.56 -12.55 24.65
CA PRO A 196 -1.10 -13.23 23.48
C PRO A 196 -0.97 -12.45 22.15
N ALA A 197 -1.17 -11.13 22.19
CA ALA A 197 -1.02 -10.26 21.01
C ALA A 197 0.44 -10.18 20.51
N VAL A 198 1.41 -10.26 21.42
CA VAL A 198 2.84 -10.30 21.08
C VAL A 198 3.19 -11.65 20.48
N VAL A 199 2.70 -12.75 21.07
CA VAL A 199 2.91 -14.10 20.53
C VAL A 199 2.36 -14.22 19.12
N GLY A 200 1.16 -13.70 18.86
CA GLY A 200 0.57 -13.65 17.51
C GLY A 200 1.45 -12.87 16.55
N LEU A 201 1.79 -11.62 16.89
CA LEU A 201 2.65 -10.78 16.04
C LEU A 201 4.01 -11.42 15.75
N LEU A 202 4.67 -11.99 16.77
CA LEU A 202 5.98 -12.63 16.59
C LEU A 202 5.88 -13.96 15.82
N ALA A 203 4.78 -14.70 15.92
CA ALA A 203 4.53 -15.87 15.10
C ALA A 203 4.38 -15.48 13.62
N ASP A 204 3.58 -14.45 13.34
CA ASP A 204 3.39 -13.92 11.99
C ASP A 204 4.72 -13.48 11.35
N LEU A 205 5.56 -12.76 12.12
CA LEU A 205 6.88 -12.33 11.68
C LEU A 205 7.85 -13.49 11.41
N ARG A 206 7.73 -14.63 12.10
CA ARG A 206 8.66 -15.78 12.03
C ARG A 206 8.25 -16.83 11.01
N ASP A 207 6.96 -17.11 10.86
CA ASP A 207 6.44 -18.17 9.98
C ASP A 207 6.37 -17.73 8.50
N GLY A 208 6.92 -16.56 8.17
CA GLY A 208 6.90 -16.01 6.82
C GLY A 208 5.56 -15.35 6.46
N GLY A 209 4.71 -15.06 7.45
CA GLY A 209 3.58 -14.14 7.34
C GLY A 209 4.08 -12.72 7.14
N ALA A 210 4.65 -12.44 5.96
CA ALA A 210 5.20 -11.14 5.66
C ALA A 210 4.08 -10.10 5.71
N PHE A 211 4.13 -9.20 6.69
CA PHE A 211 3.42 -7.92 6.57
C PHE A 211 3.79 -7.35 5.20
N PRO A 212 2.83 -7.14 4.28
CA PRO A 212 3.14 -6.88 2.88
C PRO A 212 3.90 -5.56 2.68
N ASP A 213 3.82 -4.67 3.67
CA ASP A 213 4.54 -3.41 3.73
C ASP A 213 4.71 -2.88 5.16
N VAL A 214 5.40 -1.74 5.28
CA VAL A 214 5.65 -1.04 6.55
C VAL A 214 4.35 -0.54 7.20
N ALA A 215 3.30 -0.23 6.43
CA ALA A 215 2.04 0.27 6.97
C ALA A 215 1.27 -0.84 7.71
N SER A 216 1.28 -2.04 7.15
CA SER A 216 0.67 -3.23 7.73
C SER A 216 1.39 -3.63 9.03
N LEU A 217 2.73 -3.58 9.02
CA LEU A 217 3.54 -3.79 10.23
C LEU A 217 3.27 -2.71 11.30
N HIS A 218 3.10 -1.45 10.88
CA HIS A 218 2.72 -0.34 11.76
C HIS A 218 1.37 -0.56 12.43
N LEU A 219 0.35 -0.96 11.65
CA LEU A 219 -0.98 -1.26 12.17
C LEU A 219 -0.95 -2.41 13.19
N ALA A 220 -0.18 -3.46 12.92
CA ALA A 220 -0.05 -4.58 13.83
C ALA A 220 0.63 -4.20 15.15
N VAL A 221 1.70 -3.37 15.09
CA VAL A 221 2.35 -2.81 16.27
C VAL A 221 1.40 -1.87 17.04
N THR A 222 0.63 -1.04 16.34
CA THR A 222 -0.36 -0.13 16.95
C THR A 222 -1.44 -0.92 17.71
N GLY A 223 -1.87 -2.05 17.13
CA GLY A 223 -2.87 -2.96 17.68
C GLY A 223 -2.46 -3.60 19.02
N LEU A 224 -1.16 -3.63 19.35
CA LEU A 224 -0.66 -4.15 20.62
C LEU A 224 -1.21 -3.39 21.85
N THR A 225 -1.56 -2.10 21.70
CA THR A 225 -2.12 -1.30 22.81
C THR A 225 -3.59 -1.57 23.10
N GLY A 226 -4.30 -2.36 22.27
CA GLY A 226 -5.75 -2.59 22.38
C GLY A 226 -6.60 -1.33 22.22
N ALA A 227 -6.01 -0.18 21.89
CA ALA A 227 -6.72 1.08 21.72
C ALA A 227 -7.00 1.33 20.23
N SER A 228 -8.23 1.07 19.80
CA SER A 228 -8.78 1.71 18.60
C SER A 228 -8.82 3.21 18.85
N ARG A 229 -7.77 3.95 18.47
CA ARG A 229 -7.76 5.41 18.57
C ARG A 229 -8.03 6.00 17.19
N PRO A 230 -9.05 6.86 17.01
CA PRO A 230 -9.24 7.53 15.75
C PRO A 230 -8.03 8.45 15.50
N LEU A 231 -7.53 8.44 14.27
CA LEU A 231 -6.55 9.40 13.77
C LEU A 231 -7.08 10.82 14.03
N ALA A 232 -6.56 11.47 15.07
CA ALA A 232 -6.74 12.89 15.27
C ALA A 232 -5.89 13.60 14.22
N VAL A 233 -6.52 13.96 13.10
CA VAL A 233 -5.95 14.94 12.16
C VAL A 233 -5.74 16.23 12.96
N ALA A 234 -4.48 16.55 13.26
CA ALA A 234 -4.13 17.82 13.84
C ALA A 234 -4.61 18.93 12.88
N PRO A 235 -5.42 19.91 13.32
CA PRO A 235 -5.79 21.01 12.43
C PRO A 235 -4.51 21.77 12.10
N ALA A 236 -4.26 21.94 10.80
CA ALA A 236 -3.18 22.75 10.28
C ALA A 236 -3.22 24.13 10.95
N ARG A 237 -2.19 24.44 11.76
CA ARG A 237 -1.99 25.80 12.27
C ARG A 237 -1.70 26.69 11.06
N SER A 238 -2.73 27.41 10.62
CA SER A 238 -2.59 28.47 9.63
C SER A 238 -1.66 29.55 10.19
N ARG A 239 -0.49 29.68 9.56
CA ARG A 239 0.40 30.82 9.74
C ARG A 239 -0.34 32.06 9.25
N ARG A 240 -0.83 32.89 10.17
CA ARG A 240 -1.36 34.22 9.85
C ARG A 240 -0.18 35.16 9.61
N TRP A 241 0.00 35.59 8.36
CA TRP A 241 0.74 36.81 8.04
C TRP A 241 -0.18 38.02 8.28
N PRO A 242 0.30 39.12 8.88
CA PRO A 242 -0.53 40.30 9.09
C PRO A 242 -0.61 41.07 7.78
N LEU A 243 -1.82 41.20 7.22
CA LEU A 243 -2.11 42.18 6.18
C LEU A 243 -2.69 43.44 6.81
N TRP A 244 -2.24 44.55 6.25
CA TRP A 244 -2.40 45.91 6.71
C TRP A 244 -3.83 46.41 6.55
N ALA A 245 -4.18 47.38 7.40
CA ALA A 245 -5.47 48.03 7.48
C ALA A 245 -5.91 48.73 6.19
N GLY A 246 -7.23 48.72 5.93
CA GLY A 246 -7.88 49.69 5.07
C GLY A 246 -9.31 49.29 4.66
N GLY A 247 -10.29 50.11 5.06
CA GLY A 247 -11.51 50.31 4.26
C GLY A 247 -12.81 49.73 4.79
N VAL A 248 -13.61 50.61 5.40
CA VAL A 248 -15.04 50.49 5.76
C VAL A 248 -15.92 50.43 4.50
N VAL A 249 -17.06 49.70 4.51
CA VAL A 249 -18.44 50.19 4.27
C VAL A 249 -19.48 49.12 4.65
N LEU A 250 -20.52 49.58 5.35
CA LEU A 250 -21.73 48.89 5.84
C LEU A 250 -22.79 48.67 4.75
N ALA A 251 -23.57 47.59 4.91
CA ALA A 251 -25.00 47.38 4.63
C ALA A 251 -25.16 45.90 4.18
N GLY A 252 -26.01 45.04 4.73
CA GLY A 252 -27.26 45.15 5.47
C GLY A 252 -28.17 44.04 4.92
N GLY A 253 -28.85 43.28 5.78
CA GLY A 253 -29.94 42.38 5.34
C GLY A 253 -29.85 40.94 5.84
N ALA A 254 -30.82 40.59 6.68
CA ALA A 254 -31.09 39.30 7.31
C ALA A 254 -31.33 38.13 6.34
N VAL A 255 -31.18 36.88 6.80
CA VAL A 255 -32.21 35.81 6.69
C VAL A 255 -31.96 34.67 7.70
N ALA A 256 -33.00 34.43 8.51
CA ALA A 256 -33.51 33.21 9.16
C ALA A 256 -32.57 32.13 9.72
N ALA A 257 -32.62 32.00 11.06
CA ALA A 257 -32.34 30.77 11.79
C ALA A 257 -33.53 29.81 11.66
N VAL A 258 -33.29 28.59 11.16
CA VAL A 258 -34.23 27.46 11.23
C VAL A 258 -33.75 26.55 12.37
N THR A 259 -34.50 26.56 13.46
CA THR A 259 -34.41 25.58 14.54
C THR A 259 -35.21 24.34 14.16
N VAL A 260 -34.55 23.21 13.94
CA VAL A 260 -35.21 21.91 13.89
C VAL A 260 -35.05 21.25 15.26
N LEU A 261 -36.16 21.14 15.99
CA LEU A 261 -36.28 20.32 17.19
C LEU A 261 -36.19 18.85 16.78
N ASN A 262 -35.28 18.12 17.45
CA ASN A 262 -35.14 16.68 17.30
C ASN A 262 -35.93 15.99 18.44
N TRP A 263 -36.92 15.17 18.09
CA TRP A 263 -37.72 14.40 19.04
C TRP A 263 -37.17 12.96 19.11
N PRO A 264 -36.94 12.38 20.31
CA PRO A 264 -36.43 11.02 20.43
C PRO A 264 -37.56 9.98 20.36
N SER A 265 -37.38 8.95 19.52
CA SER A 265 -38.20 7.73 19.52
C SER A 265 -37.70 6.71 20.56
N PRO A 266 -38.58 5.90 21.17
CA PRO A 266 -38.24 4.95 22.25
C PRO A 266 -37.70 3.60 21.74
N PRO A 267 -37.04 2.80 22.59
CA PRO A 267 -36.46 1.51 22.22
C PRO A 267 -37.50 0.37 22.18
N PRO A 268 -37.22 -0.75 21.48
CA PRO A 268 -38.15 -1.87 21.38
C PRO A 268 -38.14 -2.76 22.64
N THR A 269 -39.34 -3.16 23.05
CA THR A 269 -39.68 -4.13 24.08
C THR A 269 -39.41 -5.57 23.65
N VAL A 270 -38.81 -6.34 24.56
CA VAL A 270 -38.69 -7.80 24.55
C VAL A 270 -40.06 -8.41 24.87
N ALA A 271 -40.49 -9.42 24.10
CA ALA A 271 -41.64 -10.24 24.42
C ALA A 271 -41.20 -11.72 24.53
N GLU A 272 -41.22 -12.22 25.77
CA GLU A 272 -41.27 -13.64 26.09
C GLU A 272 -42.58 -14.26 25.60
N SER A 273 -42.54 -15.53 25.20
CA SER A 273 -43.72 -16.37 24.97
C SER A 273 -43.63 -17.59 25.89
N PRO A 274 -44.74 -18.01 26.57
CA PRO A 274 -44.67 -18.97 27.65
C PRO A 274 -44.94 -20.42 27.23
N ALA A 275 -44.57 -21.30 28.14
CA ALA A 275 -44.76 -22.74 28.12
C ALA A 275 -46.24 -23.18 28.12
N ALA A 276 -46.48 -24.38 27.55
CA ALA A 276 -47.61 -25.26 27.83
C ALA A 276 -47.04 -26.69 27.80
N GLU A 277 -46.87 -27.38 28.94
CA GLU A 277 -47.84 -28.08 29.79
C GLU A 277 -48.31 -29.44 29.24
N SER A 278 -48.26 -30.39 30.15
CA SER A 278 -48.28 -31.85 30.02
C SER A 278 -49.71 -32.42 29.96
N ALA A 279 -49.88 -33.55 29.29
CA ALA A 279 -50.98 -34.47 29.54
C ALA A 279 -50.55 -35.93 29.31
N ALA A 280 -51.04 -36.83 30.15
CA ALA A 280 -50.51 -38.17 30.38
C ALA A 280 -51.59 -39.28 30.25
N VAL A 281 -51.14 -40.53 30.00
CA VAL A 281 -51.74 -41.86 30.35
C VAL A 281 -52.95 -42.32 29.46
N ALA A 282 -53.14 -43.57 28.98
CA ALA A 282 -52.97 -44.95 29.52
C ALA A 282 -52.96 -46.10 28.43
N PRO A 283 -52.75 -47.40 28.81
CA PRO A 283 -52.35 -48.59 27.97
C PRO A 283 -53.57 -49.53 27.62
N PRO A 284 -53.50 -50.85 27.21
CA PRO A 284 -52.43 -51.90 27.13
C PRO A 284 -52.42 -52.78 25.82
N THR A 285 -51.52 -53.74 25.58
CA THR A 285 -51.60 -55.22 25.92
C THR A 285 -50.41 -55.98 25.26
N PRO A 286 -49.88 -57.11 25.80
CA PRO A 286 -48.59 -57.70 25.41
C PRO A 286 -48.67 -58.98 24.52
N ALA A 287 -47.57 -59.32 23.84
CA ALA A 287 -47.33 -60.61 23.16
C ALA A 287 -45.80 -60.91 23.05
N PRO A 288 -45.36 -62.15 22.73
CA PRO A 288 -44.51 -63.05 23.54
C PRO A 288 -42.98 -62.98 23.22
N PRO A 289 -42.09 -63.67 23.99
CA PRO A 289 -40.65 -63.52 23.84
C PRO A 289 -40.08 -64.46 22.77
N ALA A 290 -39.14 -63.94 21.96
CA ALA A 290 -38.32 -64.75 21.06
C ALA A 290 -36.85 -64.28 21.08
N ALA A 291 -35.98 -65.23 21.43
CA ALA A 291 -34.54 -65.42 21.20
C ALA A 291 -33.53 -64.24 21.36
N PRO A 292 -32.34 -64.50 21.97
CA PRO A 292 -31.28 -63.50 22.06
C PRO A 292 -30.72 -63.18 20.66
N SER A 293 -30.88 -61.93 20.24
CA SER A 293 -30.28 -61.41 19.01
C SER A 293 -28.78 -61.23 19.23
N ALA A 294 -27.99 -61.84 18.35
CA ALA A 294 -26.57 -61.51 18.18
C ALA A 294 -26.44 -60.00 17.91
N THR A 295 -25.52 -59.35 18.60
CA THR A 295 -25.17 -57.95 18.40
C THR A 295 -24.78 -57.74 16.92
N PRO A 296 -25.52 -56.96 16.12
CA PRO A 296 -25.02 -56.58 14.80
C PRO A 296 -23.87 -55.60 15.02
N SER A 297 -22.65 -56.02 14.64
CA SER A 297 -21.54 -55.10 14.45
C SER A 297 -22.01 -53.93 13.58
N ALA A 298 -21.81 -52.71 14.07
CA ALA A 298 -22.06 -51.50 13.29
C ALA A 298 -21.38 -51.64 11.92
N PRO A 299 -22.07 -51.32 10.81
CA PRO A 299 -21.43 -51.32 9.50
C PRO A 299 -20.23 -50.36 9.55
N PRO A 300 -19.10 -50.70 8.92
CA PRO A 300 -17.98 -49.77 8.83
C PRO A 300 -18.51 -48.47 8.23
N SER A 301 -18.20 -47.35 8.88
CA SER A 301 -18.51 -46.02 8.35
C SER A 301 -18.02 -45.97 6.90
N PRO A 302 -18.84 -45.48 5.95
CA PRO A 302 -18.39 -45.34 4.58
C PRO A 302 -17.09 -44.51 4.58
N PRO A 303 -16.08 -44.85 3.76
CA PRO A 303 -14.89 -44.03 3.66
C PRO A 303 -15.33 -42.61 3.38
N ALA A 304 -14.83 -41.65 4.17
CA ALA A 304 -15.14 -40.24 4.00
C ALA A 304 -14.91 -39.90 2.53
N ALA A 305 -16.00 -39.65 1.80
CA ALA A 305 -15.92 -39.18 0.44
C ALA A 305 -14.96 -37.99 0.45
N SER A 306 -13.92 -38.05 -0.38
CA SER A 306 -12.98 -36.97 -0.59
C SER A 306 -13.79 -35.73 -0.95
N ARG A 307 -14.03 -34.86 0.05
CA ARG A 307 -14.69 -33.57 -0.19
C ARG A 307 -13.83 -32.87 -1.22
N GLN A 308 -14.39 -32.44 -2.34
CA GLN A 308 -13.66 -31.56 -3.25
C GLN A 308 -13.58 -30.17 -2.60
N PRO A 309 -12.50 -29.41 -2.82
CA PRO A 309 -12.43 -28.05 -2.31
C PRO A 309 -13.51 -27.18 -2.97
N PRO A 310 -14.09 -26.22 -2.23
CA PRO A 310 -15.24 -25.46 -2.68
C PRO A 310 -14.88 -24.32 -3.65
N VAL A 311 -14.06 -24.59 -4.68
CA VAL A 311 -13.55 -23.56 -5.61
C VAL A 311 -14.68 -22.75 -6.24
N ALA A 312 -15.70 -23.40 -6.80
CA ALA A 312 -16.82 -22.71 -7.43
C ALA A 312 -17.64 -21.85 -6.44
N ALA A 313 -17.83 -22.32 -5.20
CA ALA A 313 -18.53 -21.56 -4.17
C ALA A 313 -17.68 -20.37 -3.67
N MET A 314 -16.36 -20.57 -3.57
CA MET A 314 -15.40 -19.53 -3.24
C MET A 314 -15.37 -18.43 -4.31
N GLU A 315 -15.25 -18.82 -5.59
CA GLU A 315 -15.31 -17.89 -6.71
C GLU A 315 -16.62 -17.10 -6.71
N GLN A 316 -17.75 -17.78 -6.46
CA GLN A 316 -19.05 -17.11 -6.40
C GLN A 316 -19.14 -16.10 -5.25
N ALA A 317 -18.60 -16.42 -4.08
CA ALA A 317 -18.61 -15.52 -2.93
C ALA A 317 -17.65 -14.34 -3.12
N LEU A 318 -16.44 -14.58 -3.63
CA LEU A 318 -15.47 -13.53 -3.90
C LEU A 318 -15.92 -12.56 -4.99
N ARG A 319 -16.79 -12.99 -5.92
CA ARG A 319 -17.44 -12.07 -6.88
C ARG A 319 -18.33 -11.03 -6.21
N ALA A 320 -18.87 -11.32 -5.04
CA ALA A 320 -19.73 -10.41 -4.30
C ALA A 320 -18.94 -9.37 -3.49
N VAL A 321 -17.63 -9.57 -3.31
CA VAL A 321 -16.78 -8.62 -2.60
C VAL A 321 -16.53 -7.40 -3.49
N PRO A 322 -17.05 -6.21 -3.14
CA PRO A 322 -16.86 -5.03 -3.96
C PRO A 322 -15.38 -4.67 -4.01
N CYS A 323 -14.95 -4.07 -5.13
CA CYS A 323 -13.61 -3.51 -5.27
C CYS A 323 -12.47 -4.55 -5.22
N ALA A 324 -12.79 -5.82 -5.43
CA ALA A 324 -11.84 -6.92 -5.56
C ALA A 324 -11.88 -7.53 -6.97
N LEU A 325 -10.70 -7.66 -7.58
CA LEU A 325 -10.49 -8.42 -8.82
C LEU A 325 -9.57 -9.60 -8.49
N VAL A 326 -10.18 -10.67 -8.00
CA VAL A 326 -9.47 -11.85 -7.49
C VAL A 326 -9.91 -13.13 -8.17
N THR A 327 -8.99 -14.10 -8.22
CA THR A 327 -9.19 -15.44 -8.76
C THR A 327 -8.81 -16.48 -7.73
N VAL A 328 -9.40 -17.67 -7.82
CA VAL A 328 -9.12 -18.79 -6.94
C VAL A 328 -8.55 -19.93 -7.76
N GLU A 329 -7.33 -20.34 -7.47
CA GLU A 329 -6.70 -21.47 -8.10
C GLU A 329 -6.46 -22.59 -7.08
N LYS A 330 -6.54 -23.83 -7.54
CA LYS A 330 -6.17 -25.00 -6.73
C LYS A 330 -4.83 -25.54 -7.21
N THR A 331 -3.82 -25.46 -6.36
CA THR A 331 -2.47 -25.94 -6.66
C THR A 331 -2.05 -26.96 -5.60
N SER A 332 -1.79 -28.20 -6.02
CA SER A 332 -1.29 -29.28 -5.14
C SER A 332 -2.13 -29.56 -3.88
N GLY A 333 -3.44 -29.27 -3.92
CA GLY A 333 -4.35 -29.47 -2.79
C GLY A 333 -4.55 -28.23 -1.90
N ARG A 334 -3.78 -27.16 -2.13
CA ARG A 334 -3.94 -25.84 -1.50
C ARG A 334 -4.78 -24.91 -2.39
N LEU A 335 -5.59 -24.06 -1.77
CA LEU A 335 -6.32 -22.98 -2.43
C LEU A 335 -5.48 -21.70 -2.43
N LEU A 336 -5.18 -21.14 -3.59
CA LEU A 336 -4.50 -19.85 -3.71
C LEU A 336 -5.49 -18.81 -4.22
N VAL A 337 -5.71 -17.75 -3.44
CA VAL A 337 -6.49 -16.60 -3.87
C VAL A 337 -5.53 -15.50 -4.28
N SER A 338 -5.53 -15.15 -5.55
CA SER A 338 -4.61 -14.16 -6.13
C SER A 338 -5.37 -13.05 -6.82
N GLY A 339 -4.77 -11.86 -6.93
CA GLY A 339 -5.35 -10.75 -7.66
C GLY A 339 -5.09 -9.41 -6.99
N THR A 340 -5.99 -8.46 -7.20
CA THR A 340 -5.84 -7.10 -6.66
C THR A 340 -7.11 -6.64 -5.97
N VAL A 341 -6.94 -6.00 -4.82
CA VAL A 341 -8.01 -5.42 -4.00
C VAL A 341 -7.77 -3.91 -3.88
N ALA A 342 -8.81 -3.12 -4.10
CA ALA A 342 -8.74 -1.66 -3.97
C ALA A 342 -9.12 -1.24 -2.54
N GLY A 343 -8.13 -1.00 -1.70
CA GLY A 343 -8.28 -0.58 -0.31
C GLY A 343 -8.40 -1.70 0.71
N GLU A 344 -8.08 -1.37 1.96
CA GLU A 344 -7.98 -2.32 3.09
C GLU A 344 -9.31 -3.02 3.43
N ARG A 345 -10.44 -2.34 3.24
CA ARG A 345 -11.77 -2.92 3.51
C ARG A 345 -12.06 -4.10 2.59
N ALA A 346 -11.78 -3.96 1.30
CA ALA A 346 -11.98 -5.02 0.31
C ALA A 346 -11.03 -6.20 0.60
N GLU A 347 -9.78 -5.91 1.00
CA GLU A 347 -8.83 -6.96 1.40
C GLU A 347 -9.34 -7.78 2.59
N ALA A 348 -9.80 -7.10 3.64
CA ALA A 348 -10.34 -7.76 4.83
C ALA A 348 -11.55 -8.65 4.49
N GLU A 349 -12.46 -8.15 3.64
CA GLU A 349 -13.66 -8.89 3.22
C GLU A 349 -13.32 -10.12 2.35
N VAL A 350 -12.32 -10.01 1.45
CA VAL A 350 -11.80 -11.16 0.70
C VAL A 350 -11.23 -12.20 1.66
N ARG A 351 -10.39 -11.78 2.62
CA ARG A 351 -9.76 -12.69 3.59
C ARG A 351 -10.78 -13.40 4.46
N GLU A 352 -11.73 -12.66 5.05
CA GLU A 352 -12.82 -13.21 5.86
C GLU A 352 -13.67 -14.21 5.06
N THR A 353 -14.05 -13.86 3.83
CA THR A 353 -14.81 -14.76 2.94
C THR A 353 -14.07 -16.07 2.70
N VAL A 354 -12.77 -16.00 2.45
CA VAL A 354 -11.93 -17.18 2.20
C VAL A 354 -11.73 -18.01 3.46
N GLU A 355 -11.50 -17.38 4.61
CA GLU A 355 -11.37 -18.08 5.89
C GLU A 355 -12.62 -18.90 6.23
N VAL A 356 -13.81 -18.31 6.00
CA VAL A 356 -15.09 -19.00 6.23
C VAL A 356 -15.28 -20.17 5.27
N LEU A 357 -15.04 -19.97 3.97
CA LEU A 357 -15.34 -20.97 2.95
C LEU A 357 -14.25 -22.04 2.79
N ALA A 358 -12.99 -21.70 3.10
CA ALA A 358 -11.87 -22.64 3.06
C ALA A 358 -11.68 -23.38 4.39
N ALA A 359 -12.63 -23.29 5.34
CA ALA A 359 -12.55 -24.00 6.61
C ALA A 359 -12.26 -25.51 6.40
N GLY A 360 -11.12 -25.97 6.93
CA GLY A 360 -10.63 -27.35 6.75
C GLY A 360 -9.80 -27.61 5.48
N TRP A 361 -9.47 -26.57 4.73
CA TRP A 361 -8.60 -26.58 3.56
C TRP A 361 -7.41 -25.65 3.75
N ASP A 362 -6.22 -26.13 3.38
CA ASP A 362 -5.04 -25.26 3.28
C ASP A 362 -5.27 -24.20 2.21
N HIS A 363 -5.01 -22.95 2.54
CA HIS A 363 -5.19 -21.82 1.65
C HIS A 363 -4.11 -20.75 1.84
N GLY A 364 -4.01 -19.85 0.87
CA GLY A 364 -3.07 -18.74 0.89
C GLY A 364 -3.55 -17.60 0.01
N PHE A 365 -2.89 -16.46 0.16
CA PHE A 365 -3.24 -15.21 -0.52
C PHE A 365 -2.02 -14.66 -1.25
N ASP A 366 -2.21 -14.24 -2.50
CA ASP A 366 -1.29 -13.43 -3.30
C ASP A 366 -2.05 -12.19 -3.79
N LEU A 367 -2.38 -11.31 -2.85
CA LEU A 367 -3.18 -10.12 -3.09
C LEU A 367 -2.27 -8.89 -3.18
N ALA A 368 -2.37 -8.18 -4.31
CA ALA A 368 -1.84 -6.83 -4.43
C ALA A 368 -2.86 -5.81 -3.90
N ASN A 369 -2.39 -4.75 -3.24
CA ASN A 369 -3.25 -3.67 -2.76
C ASN A 369 -3.14 -2.48 -3.71
N ALA A 370 -4.27 -2.07 -4.28
CA ALA A 370 -4.41 -0.85 -5.05
C ALA A 370 -5.05 0.25 -4.17
N ASP A 371 -4.78 1.51 -4.50
CA ASP A 371 -5.36 2.63 -3.76
C ASP A 371 -6.89 2.55 -3.74
N ALA A 372 -7.50 2.89 -2.60
CA ALA A 372 -8.94 2.81 -2.39
C ALA A 372 -9.74 3.66 -3.41
N GLN A 373 -9.13 4.66 -4.05
CA GLN A 373 -9.75 5.45 -5.12
C GLN A 373 -10.26 4.59 -6.30
N PHE A 374 -9.63 3.43 -6.57
CA PHE A 374 -10.04 2.53 -7.65
C PHE A 374 -11.29 1.71 -7.31
N CYS A 375 -11.80 1.80 -6.08
CA CYS A 375 -13.06 1.18 -5.70
C CYS A 375 -14.27 1.83 -6.40
N ALA A 376 -14.24 3.16 -6.59
CA ALA A 376 -15.31 3.89 -7.26
C ALA A 376 -15.53 3.49 -8.74
N PRO A 377 -14.51 3.42 -9.62
CA PRO A 377 -14.68 2.93 -10.98
C PRO A 377 -15.17 1.48 -11.03
N LEU A 378 -14.61 0.59 -10.21
CA LEU A 378 -15.07 -0.81 -10.16
C LEU A 378 -16.54 -0.93 -9.75
N GLY A 379 -16.96 -0.14 -8.76
CA GLY A 379 -18.36 -0.07 -8.32
C GLY A 379 -19.28 0.45 -9.42
N SER A 380 -18.84 1.44 -10.20
CA SER A 380 -19.63 2.06 -11.28
C SER A 380 -19.96 1.08 -12.41
N VAL A 381 -19.17 0.03 -12.59
CA VAL A 381 -19.36 -1.00 -13.64
C VAL A 381 -19.61 -2.40 -13.09
N ALA A 382 -19.94 -2.55 -11.80
CA ALA A 382 -20.03 -3.86 -11.15
C ALA A 382 -21.00 -4.82 -11.87
N THR A 383 -22.17 -4.33 -12.28
CA THR A 383 -23.16 -5.12 -13.05
C THR A 383 -22.62 -5.55 -14.42
N ALA A 384 -21.86 -4.69 -15.09
CA ALA A 384 -21.27 -4.99 -16.39
C ALA A 384 -20.10 -6.00 -16.28
N LEU A 385 -19.33 -5.94 -15.19
CA LEU A 385 -18.29 -6.93 -14.87
C LEU A 385 -18.93 -8.31 -14.63
N ASP A 386 -20.02 -8.38 -13.86
CA ASP A 386 -20.73 -9.64 -13.60
C ASP A 386 -21.35 -10.22 -14.87
N ALA A 387 -22.01 -9.38 -15.67
CA ALA A 387 -22.56 -9.78 -16.97
C ALA A 387 -21.49 -10.36 -17.91
N ASN A 388 -20.29 -9.78 -17.92
CA ASN A 388 -19.19 -10.26 -18.76
C ASN A 388 -18.67 -11.64 -18.31
N ARG A 389 -18.54 -11.89 -17.01
CA ARG A 389 -18.09 -13.19 -16.45
C ARG A 389 -19.04 -14.35 -16.74
N GLY A 390 -20.31 -14.07 -17.04
CA GLY A 390 -21.32 -15.08 -17.39
C GLY A 390 -21.24 -15.57 -18.85
N LEU A 391 -20.40 -14.96 -19.68
CA LEU A 391 -20.30 -15.29 -21.10
C LEU A 391 -19.29 -16.41 -21.37
N ALA A 392 -19.61 -17.27 -22.33
CA ALA A 392 -18.67 -18.28 -22.84
C ALA A 392 -17.50 -17.63 -23.61
N GLU A 393 -17.78 -16.55 -24.34
CA GLU A 393 -16.79 -15.71 -25.03
C GLU A 393 -16.91 -14.26 -24.54
N PRO A 394 -16.24 -13.92 -23.42
CA PRO A 394 -16.34 -12.60 -22.81
C PRO A 394 -15.59 -11.52 -23.60
N LEU A 395 -15.91 -10.27 -23.32
CA LEU A 395 -15.04 -9.13 -23.61
C LEU A 395 -13.74 -9.30 -22.82
N THR A 396 -12.58 -9.18 -23.47
CA THR A 396 -11.28 -9.24 -22.80
C THR A 396 -10.38 -8.10 -23.25
N ALA A 397 -9.61 -7.54 -22.33
CA ALA A 397 -8.56 -6.57 -22.62
C ALA A 397 -7.23 -7.04 -22.03
N THR A 398 -6.28 -7.41 -22.89
CA THR A 398 -4.98 -7.95 -22.48
C THR A 398 -3.87 -6.94 -22.69
N VAL A 399 -3.02 -6.73 -21.68
CA VAL A 399 -1.83 -5.89 -21.79
C VAL A 399 -0.70 -6.71 -22.40
N LEU A 400 -0.28 -6.34 -23.61
CA LEU A 400 0.82 -6.99 -24.34
C LEU A 400 2.15 -6.46 -23.79
N GLY A 401 2.65 -7.14 -22.76
CA GLY A 401 3.80 -6.73 -21.95
C GLY A 401 3.75 -7.32 -20.55
N GLY A 402 2.57 -7.79 -20.13
CA GLY A 402 2.32 -8.36 -18.82
C GLY A 402 1.68 -7.37 -17.86
N PRO A 403 1.42 -7.80 -16.62
CA PRO A 403 0.75 -6.96 -15.61
C PRO A 403 1.69 -5.96 -14.92
N ALA A 404 2.99 -5.97 -15.22
CA ALA A 404 3.97 -5.06 -14.66
C ALA A 404 4.75 -4.37 -15.79
N LEU A 405 4.79 -3.03 -15.77
CA LEU A 405 5.42 -2.20 -16.79
C LEU A 405 6.36 -1.17 -16.14
N SER A 406 7.48 -0.89 -16.78
CA SER A 406 8.49 0.07 -16.31
C SER A 406 8.42 1.38 -17.09
N ALA A 407 9.10 2.42 -16.59
CA ALA A 407 9.13 3.72 -17.24
C ALA A 407 9.62 3.62 -18.69
N GLY A 408 8.86 4.20 -19.61
CA GLY A 408 9.15 4.17 -21.05
C GLY A 408 8.63 2.91 -21.77
N ASP A 409 8.18 1.87 -21.05
CA ASP A 409 7.56 0.72 -21.69
C ASP A 409 6.28 1.15 -22.43
N PRO A 410 6.02 0.60 -23.63
CA PRO A 410 4.81 0.91 -24.37
C PRO A 410 3.59 0.25 -23.71
N LEU A 411 2.51 1.01 -23.55
CA LEU A 411 1.22 0.47 -23.16
C LEU A 411 0.48 -0.02 -24.41
N VAL A 412 0.52 -1.33 -24.66
CA VAL A 412 -0.14 -1.96 -25.80
C VAL A 412 -1.26 -2.88 -25.29
N LEU A 413 -2.46 -2.72 -25.83
CA LEU A 413 -3.64 -3.50 -25.45
C LEU A 413 -4.13 -4.32 -26.62
N GLU A 414 -4.49 -5.59 -26.37
CA GLU A 414 -5.28 -6.42 -27.27
C GLU A 414 -6.68 -6.61 -26.67
N ILE A 415 -7.68 -6.05 -27.35
CA ILE A 415 -9.08 -6.10 -26.92
C ILE A 415 -9.83 -7.03 -27.85
N ARG A 416 -10.55 -8.02 -27.31
CA ARG A 416 -11.39 -8.94 -28.07
C ARG A 416 -12.86 -8.71 -27.74
N ALA A 417 -13.67 -8.48 -28.76
CA ALA A 417 -15.11 -8.35 -28.60
C ALA A 417 -15.77 -9.70 -28.28
N PRO A 418 -16.90 -9.69 -27.55
CA PRO A 418 -17.76 -10.86 -27.43
C PRO A 418 -18.35 -11.25 -28.80
N VAL A 419 -19.12 -12.34 -28.85
CA VAL A 419 -19.85 -12.81 -30.06
C VAL A 419 -21.03 -11.90 -30.47
N ARG A 420 -20.88 -10.58 -30.32
CA ARG A 420 -21.79 -9.53 -30.80
C ARG A 420 -21.02 -8.24 -31.09
N PRO A 421 -21.48 -7.40 -32.03
CA PRO A 421 -20.86 -6.10 -32.27
C PRO A 421 -21.02 -5.19 -31.04
N VAL A 422 -20.00 -4.37 -30.79
CA VAL A 422 -19.95 -3.47 -29.64
C VAL A 422 -19.32 -2.12 -29.98
N GLN A 423 -19.59 -1.13 -29.13
CA GLN A 423 -18.89 0.15 -29.05
C GLN A 423 -18.04 0.14 -27.78
N LEU A 424 -16.75 0.40 -27.92
CA LEU A 424 -15.76 0.33 -26.85
C LEU A 424 -15.54 1.70 -26.20
N GLN A 425 -15.40 1.68 -24.87
CA GLN A 425 -14.81 2.74 -24.07
C GLN A 425 -13.62 2.11 -23.31
N VAL A 426 -12.43 2.66 -23.45
CA VAL A 426 -11.18 2.14 -22.89
C VAL A 426 -10.51 3.28 -22.14
N ASP A 427 -10.43 3.12 -20.83
CA ASP A 427 -9.98 4.16 -19.91
C ASP A 427 -8.80 3.65 -19.07
N TYR A 428 -7.86 4.55 -18.82
CA TYR A 428 -6.69 4.34 -17.98
C TYR A 428 -6.77 5.26 -16.77
N PHE A 429 -7.01 4.69 -15.59
CA PHE A 429 -7.05 5.42 -14.33
C PHE A 429 -5.67 5.41 -13.68
N THR A 430 -5.16 6.61 -13.43
CA THR A 430 -3.85 6.86 -12.83
C THR A 430 -3.96 6.99 -11.32
N ILE A 431 -2.86 6.76 -10.60
CA ILE A 431 -2.82 6.91 -9.13
C ILE A 431 -2.97 8.36 -8.64
N ASP A 432 -2.79 9.35 -9.51
CA ASP A 432 -3.01 10.77 -9.17
C ASP A 432 -4.48 11.22 -9.27
N GLY A 433 -5.40 10.28 -9.51
CA GLY A 433 -6.84 10.56 -9.57
C GLY A 433 -7.32 11.12 -10.90
N SER A 434 -6.55 10.93 -11.98
CA SER A 434 -6.94 11.27 -13.35
C SER A 434 -7.41 10.03 -14.11
N VAL A 435 -8.14 10.25 -15.20
CA VAL A 435 -8.44 9.23 -16.20
C VAL A 435 -7.95 9.71 -17.56
N VAL A 436 -7.29 8.82 -18.29
CA VAL A 436 -6.89 9.02 -19.69
C VAL A 436 -7.76 8.13 -20.57
N HIS A 437 -8.46 8.73 -21.51
CA HIS A 437 -9.33 8.01 -22.46
C HIS A 437 -8.48 7.49 -23.61
N LEU A 438 -8.20 6.19 -23.60
CA LEU A 438 -7.44 5.53 -24.67
C LEU A 438 -8.31 5.34 -25.91
N LEU A 439 -9.60 5.09 -25.75
CA LEU A 439 -10.57 4.99 -26.84
C LEU A 439 -12.02 5.21 -26.34
N PRO A 440 -12.90 5.92 -27.06
CA PRO A 440 -12.55 6.89 -28.10
C PRO A 440 -11.78 8.06 -27.49
N ASN A 441 -10.95 8.71 -28.31
CA ASN A 441 -10.21 9.91 -27.94
C ASN A 441 -10.20 10.91 -29.12
N PRO A 442 -9.73 12.16 -28.93
CA PRO A 442 -9.73 13.17 -30.00
C PRO A 442 -8.97 12.78 -31.28
N SER A 443 -8.02 11.84 -31.18
CA SER A 443 -7.22 11.33 -32.31
C SER A 443 -7.76 10.02 -32.90
N ASP A 444 -8.61 9.29 -32.18
CA ASP A 444 -9.22 8.03 -32.62
C ASP A 444 -10.64 7.90 -32.09
N SER A 445 -11.62 8.16 -32.95
CA SER A 445 -13.05 8.05 -32.62
C SER A 445 -13.67 6.71 -33.03
N GLY A 446 -12.89 5.81 -33.64
CA GLY A 446 -13.41 4.52 -34.05
C GLY A 446 -13.62 3.64 -32.83
N ALA A 447 -14.80 3.63 -32.21
CA ALA A 447 -15.07 2.78 -31.04
C ALA A 447 -15.71 1.43 -31.40
N ALA A 448 -16.18 1.27 -32.65
CA ALA A 448 -16.88 0.09 -33.09
C ALA A 448 -15.93 -1.11 -33.25
N LEU A 449 -16.33 -2.26 -32.69
CA LEU A 449 -15.66 -3.54 -32.88
C LEU A 449 -16.68 -4.61 -33.28
N ALA A 450 -16.38 -5.35 -34.35
CA ALA A 450 -17.26 -6.40 -34.85
C ALA A 450 -17.29 -7.61 -33.89
N ALA A 451 -18.34 -8.43 -33.99
CA ALA A 451 -18.49 -9.64 -33.18
C ALA A 451 -17.27 -10.57 -33.31
N GLY A 452 -16.69 -10.95 -32.16
CA GLY A 452 -15.52 -11.84 -32.08
C GLY A 452 -14.22 -11.27 -32.64
N ALA A 453 -14.22 -10.02 -33.13
CA ALA A 453 -13.02 -9.38 -33.66
C ALA A 453 -12.10 -8.92 -32.53
N SER A 454 -10.80 -8.83 -32.83
CA SER A 454 -9.81 -8.21 -31.96
C SER A 454 -9.37 -6.86 -32.49
N ARG A 455 -9.01 -5.96 -31.58
CA ARG A 455 -8.36 -4.69 -31.88
C ARG A 455 -7.15 -4.50 -31.00
N ARG A 456 -6.05 -4.06 -31.62
CA ARG A 456 -4.86 -3.62 -30.90
C ARG A 456 -4.86 -2.10 -30.73
N LEU A 457 -4.51 -1.63 -29.54
CA LEU A 457 -4.31 -0.21 -29.24
C LEU A 457 -2.88 0.00 -28.75
N GLY A 458 -2.32 1.18 -29.01
CA GLY A 458 -1.04 1.60 -28.43
C GLY A 458 0.21 1.12 -29.19
N GLU A 459 0.04 0.40 -30.30
CA GLU A 459 1.16 -0.09 -31.11
C GLU A 459 1.83 1.06 -31.88
N LYS A 460 3.14 1.18 -31.72
CA LYS A 460 3.93 2.16 -32.48
C LYS A 460 4.11 1.64 -33.91
N ALA A 461 3.65 2.40 -34.90
CA ALA A 461 3.90 2.09 -36.30
C ALA A 461 5.41 1.99 -36.58
N GLY A 462 5.80 1.00 -37.38
CA GLY A 462 7.18 0.83 -37.84
C GLY A 462 7.62 1.96 -38.78
N ASP A 463 8.92 2.09 -38.99
CA ASP A 463 9.49 3.09 -39.88
C ASP A 463 8.88 2.98 -41.30
N GLY A 464 8.17 4.03 -41.74
CA GLY A 464 7.56 4.10 -43.07
C GLY A 464 6.11 3.62 -43.17
N GLU A 465 5.52 3.09 -42.09
CA GLU A 465 4.09 2.74 -42.06
C GLU A 465 3.23 3.94 -41.64
N PRO A 466 2.03 4.13 -42.24
CA PRO A 466 1.09 5.13 -41.78
C PRO A 466 0.70 4.84 -40.32
N GLN A 467 0.89 5.81 -39.42
CA GLN A 467 0.50 5.63 -38.02
C GLN A 467 -1.03 5.58 -37.90
N THR A 468 -1.57 4.39 -37.67
CA THR A 468 -2.99 4.18 -37.39
C THR A 468 -3.25 4.22 -35.90
N GLY A 469 -3.45 5.43 -35.35
CA GLY A 469 -3.81 5.66 -33.94
C GLY A 469 -2.66 6.16 -33.06
N ARG A 470 -2.94 6.33 -31.75
CA ARG A 470 -1.95 6.78 -30.76
C ARG A 470 -1.18 5.61 -30.14
N TYR A 471 0.01 5.94 -29.64
CA TYR A 471 0.79 5.09 -28.76
C TYR A 471 1.00 5.81 -27.41
N TRP A 472 1.15 5.03 -26.35
CA TRP A 472 1.37 5.51 -25.00
C TRP A 472 2.57 4.79 -24.40
N THR A 473 3.28 5.48 -23.52
CA THR A 473 4.40 4.92 -22.74
C THR A 473 4.18 5.19 -21.27
N ILE A 474 4.59 4.27 -20.41
CA ILE A 474 4.46 4.42 -18.96
C ILE A 474 5.38 5.54 -18.46
N GLY A 475 4.84 6.41 -17.61
CA GLY A 475 5.54 7.52 -17.00
C GLY A 475 5.09 7.74 -15.56
N PRO A 476 5.76 8.61 -14.80
CA PRO A 476 5.38 8.90 -13.43
C PRO A 476 4.04 9.66 -13.38
N PRO A 477 3.28 9.55 -12.27
CA PRO A 477 3.61 8.80 -11.06
C PRO A 477 3.39 7.29 -11.20
N PHE A 478 4.26 6.49 -10.58
CA PHE A 478 4.23 5.02 -10.66
C PHE A 478 3.48 4.39 -9.48
N GLY A 479 2.76 3.30 -9.73
CA GLY A 479 2.06 2.55 -8.71
C GLY A 479 1.15 1.48 -9.29
N THR A 480 0.13 1.07 -8.56
CA THR A 480 -0.90 0.18 -9.10
C THR A 480 -1.97 1.02 -9.77
N GLU A 481 -2.02 0.99 -11.10
CA GLU A 481 -2.95 1.73 -11.94
C GLU A 481 -3.99 0.79 -12.54
N MET A 482 -5.08 1.33 -13.11
CA MET A 482 -6.22 0.51 -13.53
C MET A 482 -6.65 0.80 -14.96
N LEU A 483 -6.78 -0.26 -15.76
CA LEU A 483 -7.43 -0.26 -17.06
C LEU A 483 -8.88 -0.69 -16.90
N LEU A 484 -9.79 0.06 -17.51
CA LEU A 484 -11.20 -0.25 -17.57
C LEU A 484 -11.65 -0.24 -19.03
N THR A 485 -12.17 -1.37 -19.51
CA THR A 485 -12.76 -1.50 -20.84
C THR A 485 -14.25 -1.79 -20.70
N ILE A 486 -15.09 -0.96 -21.30
CA ILE A 486 -16.55 -1.08 -21.30
C ILE A 486 -17.01 -1.28 -22.74
N ALA A 487 -17.92 -2.23 -22.95
CA ALA A 487 -18.52 -2.52 -24.23
C ALA A 487 -20.05 -2.37 -24.17
N THR A 488 -20.59 -1.54 -25.05
CA THR A 488 -22.02 -1.22 -25.14
C THR A 488 -22.54 -1.44 -26.56
N ALA A 489 -23.86 -1.47 -26.76
CA ALA A 489 -24.45 -1.65 -28.09
C ALA A 489 -24.38 -0.37 -28.96
N ALA A 490 -24.36 0.79 -28.33
CA ALA A 490 -24.27 2.12 -28.94
C ALA A 490 -23.23 2.95 -28.17
N PRO A 491 -22.66 4.03 -28.75
CA PRO A 491 -21.65 4.83 -28.08
C PRO A 491 -22.13 5.32 -26.71
N LEU A 492 -21.31 5.12 -25.68
CA LEU A 492 -21.68 5.43 -24.30
C LEU A 492 -21.88 6.93 -24.06
N PHE A 493 -21.09 7.76 -24.73
CA PHE A 493 -21.20 9.22 -24.69
C PHE A 493 -21.61 9.78 -26.06
N PRO A 494 -22.48 10.79 -26.10
CA PRO A 494 -22.92 11.41 -27.35
C PRO A 494 -21.81 12.23 -28.03
N THR A 495 -20.87 12.73 -27.25
CA THR A 495 -19.69 13.47 -27.72
C THR A 495 -18.44 12.85 -27.11
N PRO A 496 -17.31 12.81 -27.85
CA PRO A 496 -16.04 12.36 -27.30
C PRO A 496 -15.68 13.13 -26.02
N ARG A 497 -15.19 12.41 -25.01
CA ARG A 497 -14.60 13.00 -23.80
C ARG A 497 -13.28 13.68 -24.16
N PRO A 498 -12.79 14.64 -23.33
CA PRO A 498 -11.41 15.11 -23.45
C PRO A 498 -10.44 13.93 -23.37
N GLU A 499 -9.17 14.14 -23.74
CA GLU A 499 -8.19 13.05 -23.68
C GLU A 499 -7.87 12.62 -22.24
N GLN A 500 -7.81 13.58 -21.33
CA GLN A 500 -7.59 13.37 -19.91
C GLN A 500 -8.49 14.32 -19.12
N GLU A 501 -9.05 13.83 -18.02
CA GLU A 501 -9.85 14.61 -17.09
C GLU A 501 -9.77 14.03 -15.66
N PRO A 502 -10.23 14.76 -14.62
CA PRO A 502 -10.31 14.21 -13.27
C PRO A 502 -11.22 12.99 -13.22
N ALA A 503 -10.80 11.92 -12.54
CA ALA A 503 -11.57 10.68 -12.46
C ALA A 503 -12.95 10.90 -11.82
N ALA A 504 -13.07 11.80 -10.83
CA ALA A 504 -14.35 12.10 -10.19
C ALA A 504 -15.40 12.65 -11.17
N ASP A 505 -15.00 13.55 -12.07
CA ASP A 505 -15.90 14.15 -13.07
C ASP A 505 -16.33 13.12 -14.12
N TYR A 506 -15.39 12.27 -14.54
CA TYR A 506 -15.68 11.18 -15.45
C TYR A 506 -16.63 10.15 -14.84
N LEU A 507 -16.40 9.74 -13.58
CA LEU A 507 -17.21 8.71 -12.92
C LEU A 507 -18.66 9.12 -12.71
N ALA A 508 -18.90 10.41 -12.44
CA ALA A 508 -20.25 10.96 -12.40
C ALA A 508 -20.94 10.82 -13.78
N ALA A 509 -20.26 11.25 -14.85
CA ALA A 509 -20.79 11.15 -16.20
C ALA A 509 -20.96 9.70 -16.68
N LEU A 510 -20.06 8.80 -16.29
CA LEU A 510 -20.11 7.37 -16.60
C LEU A 510 -21.34 6.72 -15.95
N SER A 511 -21.58 7.02 -14.68
CA SER A 511 -22.73 6.50 -13.94
C SER A 511 -24.05 6.93 -14.60
N ASP A 512 -24.16 8.22 -14.97
CA ASP A 512 -25.32 8.74 -15.70
C ASP A 512 -25.48 8.06 -17.06
N ALA A 513 -24.40 7.95 -17.83
CA ALA A 513 -24.44 7.33 -19.15
C ALA A 513 -24.91 5.87 -19.10
N LEU A 514 -24.38 5.07 -18.17
CA LEU A 514 -24.79 3.68 -17.96
C LEU A 514 -26.26 3.57 -17.52
N ALA A 515 -26.72 4.48 -16.66
CA ALA A 515 -28.12 4.50 -16.20
C ALA A 515 -29.12 4.90 -17.30
N THR A 516 -28.67 5.60 -18.35
CA THR A 516 -29.52 5.99 -19.48
C THR A 516 -29.64 4.94 -20.58
N ILE A 517 -28.92 3.81 -20.47
CA ILE A 517 -29.01 2.73 -21.44
C ILE A 517 -30.41 2.11 -21.37
N PRO A 518 -31.14 1.97 -22.50
CA PRO A 518 -32.47 1.38 -22.51
C PRO A 518 -32.48 -0.04 -21.95
N ASP A 519 -33.50 -0.40 -21.16
CA ASP A 519 -33.64 -1.74 -20.57
C ASP A 519 -33.75 -2.87 -21.61
N ASP A 520 -34.18 -2.55 -22.84
CA ASP A 520 -34.27 -3.49 -23.95
C ASP A 520 -32.97 -3.61 -24.77
N ALA A 521 -31.98 -2.75 -24.50
CA ALA A 521 -30.67 -2.84 -25.12
C ALA A 521 -29.86 -4.02 -24.55
N PRO A 522 -28.94 -4.60 -25.33
CA PRO A 522 -28.02 -5.60 -24.80
C PRO A 522 -27.22 -5.06 -23.61
N ALA A 523 -27.18 -5.84 -22.52
CA ALA A 523 -26.50 -5.45 -21.29
C ALA A 523 -25.06 -4.98 -21.55
N PRO A 524 -24.60 -3.89 -20.91
CA PRO A 524 -23.20 -3.47 -20.96
C PRO A 524 -22.29 -4.58 -20.43
N LEU A 525 -21.08 -4.67 -20.99
CA LEU A 525 -20.03 -5.58 -20.50
C LEU A 525 -18.84 -4.74 -20.07
N ALA A 526 -18.10 -5.23 -19.08
CA ALA A 526 -16.85 -4.60 -18.68
C ALA A 526 -15.75 -5.65 -18.43
N ASP A 527 -14.52 -5.25 -18.70
CA ASP A 527 -13.29 -5.92 -18.28
C ASP A 527 -12.42 -4.88 -17.57
N ALA A 528 -11.93 -5.22 -16.38
CA ALA A 528 -11.11 -4.33 -15.57
C ALA A 528 -9.85 -5.07 -15.14
N ARG A 529 -8.70 -4.38 -15.18
CA ARG A 529 -7.41 -4.97 -14.84
C ARG A 529 -6.52 -3.95 -14.15
N PHE A 530 -5.80 -4.39 -13.13
CA PHE A 530 -4.74 -3.61 -12.54
C PHE A 530 -3.41 -3.89 -13.22
N ILE A 531 -2.58 -2.86 -13.30
CA ILE A 531 -1.20 -2.94 -13.77
C ILE A 531 -0.30 -2.31 -12.71
N ALA A 532 0.86 -2.92 -12.47
CA ALA A 532 1.90 -2.35 -11.64
C ALA A 532 2.84 -1.54 -12.53
N THR A 533 2.94 -0.23 -12.31
CA THR A 533 3.89 0.65 -12.97
C THR A 533 5.05 0.99 -12.06
N GLY A 534 6.26 1.07 -12.62
CA GLY A 534 7.50 1.32 -11.89
C GLY A 534 8.51 2.15 -12.69
N PRO A 535 9.54 2.68 -12.02
CA PRO A 535 10.62 3.43 -12.66
C PRO A 535 11.51 2.57 -13.57
#